data_AF-A0A9E2BHN3-F1
#
_entry.id   AF-A0A9E2BHN3-F1
#
_cell.length_a   1.000
_cell.length_b   1.000
_cell.length_c   1.000
_cell.angle_alpha   90.00
_cell.angle_beta   90.00
_cell.angle_gamma   90.00
#
_symmetry.space_group_name_H-M   'P 1'
#
loop_
_entity.id
_entity.type
_entity.pdbx_description
1 polymer ?
#
loop_
_entity_poly.entity_id
_entity_poly.type
_entity_poly.pdbx_seq_one_letter_code
_entity_poly.pdbx_strand_id
1 'polypeptide(L)'
;MNKKSIEQLLIEIEDFSRARKLTKKGMAQRLNIPYSTFKKWFQKGKDNRSPSPTYVEKIEKFLESQKEIATYWSDLWMKILKWWETQHHYSTVKELADEIGWDVQNLNNHLQNKDMPPKLVVEKIAKTVGFEIPALEFMLQEAQRRTKKVKYLLLFLEEEIRWFRDSSKETRDIFREKLDLGDIGYISSLLTMLGDEDKFRRWLALTTNRFNFFKKEGGQK
;
A
#
# COMPACT_ATOMS: atom_id res chain seq x y z
N MET A 1 -22.53 -8.00 -22.61
CA MET A 1 -21.14 -8.16 -22.13
C MET A 1 -20.64 -9.52 -22.57
N ASN A 2 -19.49 -9.59 -23.25
CA ASN A 2 -18.88 -10.87 -23.63
C ASN A 2 -18.36 -11.54 -22.35
N LYS A 3 -18.86 -12.74 -22.05
CA LYS A 3 -18.46 -13.48 -20.85
C LYS A 3 -17.01 -13.92 -21.01
N LYS A 4 -16.11 -13.44 -20.15
CA LYS A 4 -14.70 -13.84 -20.19
C LYS A 4 -14.58 -15.33 -19.93
N SER A 5 -13.61 -15.98 -20.58
CA SER A 5 -13.29 -17.36 -20.23
C SER A 5 -12.74 -17.42 -18.80
N ILE A 6 -12.94 -18.54 -18.12
CA ILE A 6 -12.38 -18.78 -16.77
C ILE A 6 -10.86 -18.61 -16.80
N GLU A 7 -10.20 -19.09 -17.85
CA GLU A 7 -8.75 -18.97 -18.03
C GLU A 7 -8.32 -17.50 -18.08
N GLN A 8 -9.04 -16.66 -18.84
CA GLN A 8 -8.75 -15.23 -18.93
C GLN A 8 -8.89 -14.53 -17.58
N LEU A 9 -9.92 -14.87 -16.79
CA LEU A 9 -10.09 -14.32 -15.44
C LEU A 9 -8.96 -14.72 -14.49
N LEU A 10 -8.49 -15.96 -14.58
CA LEU A 10 -7.38 -16.43 -13.75
C LEU A 10 -6.05 -15.75 -14.15
N ILE A 11 -5.82 -15.51 -15.45
CA ILE A 11 -4.67 -14.75 -15.94
C ILE A 11 -4.72 -13.32 -15.41
N GLU A 12 -5.85 -12.62 -15.55
CA GLU A 12 -6.00 -11.23 -15.07
C GLU A 12 -5.78 -11.10 -13.56
N ILE A 13 -6.27 -12.07 -12.77
CA ILE A 13 -6.01 -12.12 -11.33
C ILE A 13 -4.53 -12.36 -11.02
N GLU A 14 -3.87 -13.24 -11.78
CA GLU A 14 -2.45 -13.52 -11.56
C GLU A 14 -1.58 -12.29 -11.91
N ASP A 15 -1.86 -11.63 -13.02
CA ASP A 15 -1.17 -10.40 -13.42
C ASP A 15 -1.40 -9.27 -12.42
N PHE A 16 -2.64 -9.10 -11.93
CA PHE A 16 -2.94 -8.17 -10.84
C PHE A 16 -2.14 -8.49 -9.58
N SER A 17 -2.04 -9.77 -9.21
CA SER A 17 -1.28 -10.23 -8.04
C SER A 17 0.21 -9.91 -8.21
N ARG A 18 0.79 -10.16 -9.39
CA ARG A 18 2.20 -9.86 -9.69
C ARG A 18 2.47 -8.36 -9.64
N ALA A 19 1.64 -7.55 -10.31
CA ALA A 19 1.77 -6.08 -10.35
C ALA A 19 1.70 -5.46 -8.94
N ARG A 20 0.94 -6.07 -8.03
CA ARG A 20 0.80 -5.61 -6.64
C ARG A 20 1.74 -6.32 -5.65
N LYS A 21 2.65 -7.18 -6.13
CA LYS A 21 3.56 -8.00 -5.31
C LYS A 21 2.80 -8.80 -4.22
N LEU A 22 1.61 -9.27 -4.54
CA LEU A 22 0.77 -10.06 -3.65
C LEU A 22 1.12 -11.55 -3.78
N THR A 23 1.17 -12.24 -2.64
CA THR A 23 1.24 -13.69 -2.60
C THR A 23 -0.11 -14.30 -2.95
N LYS A 24 -0.15 -15.54 -3.43
CA LYS A 24 -1.41 -16.27 -3.69
C LYS A 24 -2.33 -16.32 -2.45
N LYS A 25 -1.75 -16.42 -1.25
CA LYS A 25 -2.49 -16.34 0.03
C LYS A 25 -3.11 -14.95 0.24
N GLY A 26 -2.35 -13.89 -0.02
CA GLY A 26 -2.85 -12.52 0.05
C GLY A 26 -3.95 -12.24 -0.98
N MET A 27 -3.85 -12.80 -2.18
CA MET A 27 -4.88 -12.66 -3.20
C MET A 27 -6.17 -13.41 -2.83
N ALA A 28 -6.05 -14.64 -2.33
CA ALA A 28 -7.20 -15.41 -1.82
C ALA A 28 -7.96 -14.65 -0.71
N GLN A 29 -7.22 -14.01 0.20
CA GLN A 29 -7.82 -13.17 1.25
C GLN A 29 -8.56 -11.96 0.66
N ARG A 30 -8.02 -11.29 -0.38
CA ARG A 30 -8.70 -10.15 -1.03
C ARG A 30 -10.02 -10.54 -1.69
N LEU A 31 -10.08 -11.72 -2.27
CA LEU A 31 -11.30 -12.23 -2.89
C LEU A 31 -12.29 -12.82 -1.85
N ASN A 32 -11.88 -12.90 -0.58
CA ASN A 32 -12.61 -13.62 0.47
C ASN A 32 -12.88 -15.08 0.07
N ILE A 33 -11.80 -15.79 -0.28
CA ILE A 33 -11.80 -17.17 -0.76
C ILE A 33 -10.80 -17.97 0.08
N PRO A 34 -11.15 -19.18 0.55
CA PRO A 34 -10.19 -20.03 1.26
C PRO A 34 -8.94 -20.27 0.40
N TYR A 35 -7.76 -20.10 0.99
CA TYR A 35 -6.50 -20.25 0.27
C TYR A 35 -6.33 -21.65 -0.35
N SER A 36 -6.78 -22.70 0.35
CA SER A 36 -6.78 -24.07 -0.16
C SER A 36 -7.60 -24.23 -1.44
N THR A 37 -8.72 -23.51 -1.56
CA THR A 37 -9.56 -23.47 -2.76
C THR A 37 -8.88 -22.67 -3.87
N PHE A 38 -8.44 -21.45 -3.57
CA PHE A 38 -7.78 -20.56 -4.53
C PHE A 38 -6.51 -21.19 -5.15
N LYS A 39 -5.69 -21.86 -4.31
CA LYS A 39 -4.44 -22.50 -4.75
C LYS A 39 -4.69 -23.55 -5.84
N LYS A 40 -5.79 -24.32 -5.76
CA LYS A 40 -6.11 -25.41 -6.70
C LYS A 40 -6.37 -24.92 -8.13
N TRP A 41 -6.77 -23.66 -8.31
CA TRP A 41 -7.06 -23.09 -9.64
C TRP A 41 -5.79 -22.80 -10.46
N PHE A 42 -4.63 -22.81 -9.80
CA PHE A 42 -3.34 -22.53 -10.43
C PHE A 42 -2.39 -23.74 -10.36
N GLN A 43 -2.90 -24.92 -9.98
CA GLN A 43 -2.12 -26.16 -9.96
C GLN A 43 -2.23 -26.85 -11.32
N LYS A 44 -1.11 -27.38 -11.83
CA LYS A 44 -1.09 -28.23 -13.03
C LYS A 44 -1.39 -29.69 -12.62
N GLY A 45 -2.12 -30.43 -13.45
CA GLY A 45 -2.36 -31.88 -13.28
C GLY A 45 -3.77 -32.25 -12.79
N LYS A 46 -3.91 -33.48 -12.26
CA LYS A 46 -5.21 -34.12 -11.92
C LYS A 46 -6.03 -33.38 -10.85
N ASP A 47 -5.39 -32.53 -10.05
CA ASP A 47 -6.05 -31.75 -9.01
C ASP A 47 -6.48 -30.33 -9.44
N ASN A 48 -6.29 -29.99 -10.72
CA ASN A 48 -6.76 -28.72 -11.25
C ASN A 48 -8.30 -28.69 -11.21
N ARG A 49 -8.85 -27.74 -10.45
CA ARG A 49 -10.30 -27.53 -10.36
C ARG A 49 -10.62 -26.15 -10.89
N SER A 50 -11.61 -26.04 -11.75
CA SER A 50 -12.14 -24.73 -12.14
C SER A 50 -12.87 -24.07 -10.97
N PRO A 51 -12.82 -22.73 -10.83
CA PRO A 51 -13.67 -22.01 -9.89
C PRO A 51 -15.15 -22.28 -10.18
N SER A 52 -15.95 -22.42 -9.12
CA SER A 52 -17.41 -22.50 -9.25
C SER A 52 -18.00 -21.15 -9.71
N PRO A 53 -19.24 -21.12 -10.23
CA PRO A 53 -19.88 -19.88 -10.68
C PRO A 53 -19.87 -18.75 -9.63
N THR A 54 -20.11 -19.09 -8.36
CA THR A 54 -20.05 -18.12 -7.24
C THR A 54 -18.67 -17.48 -7.10
N TYR A 55 -17.59 -18.24 -7.33
CA TYR A 55 -16.23 -17.71 -7.25
C TYR A 55 -15.83 -16.93 -8.51
N VAL A 56 -16.33 -17.34 -9.68
CA VAL A 56 -16.18 -16.58 -10.92
C VAL A 56 -16.80 -15.18 -10.75
N GLU A 57 -18.03 -15.11 -10.25
CA GLU A 57 -18.70 -13.82 -9.99
C GLU A 57 -17.92 -12.94 -9.00
N LYS A 58 -17.35 -13.52 -7.94
CA LYS A 58 -16.49 -12.80 -7.00
C LYS A 58 -15.23 -12.24 -7.67
N ILE A 59 -14.59 -13.02 -8.54
CA ILE A 59 -13.41 -12.59 -9.30
C ILE A 59 -13.79 -11.45 -10.24
N GLU A 60 -14.89 -11.59 -10.98
CA GLU A 60 -15.38 -10.57 -11.92
C GLU A 60 -15.70 -9.26 -11.21
N LYS A 61 -16.50 -9.30 -10.14
CA LYS A 61 -16.81 -8.11 -9.33
C LYS A 61 -15.56 -7.46 -8.75
N PHE A 62 -14.60 -8.26 -8.28
CA PHE A 62 -13.33 -7.74 -7.79
C PHE A 62 -12.56 -7.03 -8.90
N LEU A 63 -12.35 -7.68 -10.06
CA LEU A 63 -11.60 -7.07 -11.17
C LEU A 63 -12.28 -5.81 -11.70
N GLU A 64 -13.61 -5.82 -11.81
CA GLU A 64 -14.38 -4.65 -12.23
C GLU A 64 -14.21 -3.49 -11.23
N SER A 65 -14.35 -3.75 -9.93
CA SER A 65 -14.08 -2.73 -8.91
C SER A 65 -12.66 -2.17 -8.99
N GLN A 66 -11.66 -2.99 -9.32
CA GLN A 66 -10.28 -2.50 -9.46
C GLN A 66 -10.11 -1.63 -10.70
N LYS A 67 -10.82 -1.91 -11.79
CA LYS A 67 -10.84 -1.09 -13.00
C LYS A 67 -11.54 0.23 -12.77
N GLU A 68 -12.73 0.21 -12.18
CA GLU A 68 -13.48 1.42 -11.81
C GLU A 68 -12.62 2.33 -10.94
N ILE A 69 -11.91 1.76 -9.95
CA ILE A 69 -10.95 2.50 -9.13
C ILE A 69 -9.83 3.10 -10.00
N ALA A 70 -9.22 2.30 -10.89
CA ALA A 70 -8.12 2.79 -11.73
C ALA A 70 -8.57 3.94 -12.63
N THR A 71 -9.73 3.81 -13.27
CA THR A 71 -10.37 4.85 -14.09
C THR A 71 -10.65 6.08 -13.25
N TYR A 72 -11.25 5.94 -12.07
CA TYR A 72 -11.53 7.07 -11.18
C TYR A 72 -10.27 7.88 -10.84
N TRP A 73 -9.18 7.22 -10.43
CA TRP A 73 -7.93 7.92 -10.09
C TRP A 73 -7.32 8.60 -11.32
N SER A 74 -7.39 7.95 -12.49
CA SER A 74 -6.94 8.54 -13.75
C SER A 74 -7.77 9.78 -14.11
N ASP A 75 -9.09 9.70 -14.01
CA ASP A 75 -9.99 10.81 -14.31
C ASP A 75 -9.81 11.97 -13.33
N LEU A 76 -9.65 11.68 -12.04
CA LEU A 76 -9.35 12.68 -11.02
C LEU A 76 -8.01 13.37 -11.31
N TRP A 77 -6.98 12.61 -11.69
CA TRP A 77 -5.69 13.17 -12.06
C TRP A 77 -5.79 14.06 -13.30
N MET A 78 -6.54 13.65 -14.32
CA MET A 78 -6.80 14.47 -15.49
C MET A 78 -7.55 15.77 -15.15
N LYS A 79 -8.51 15.73 -14.22
CA LYS A 79 -9.17 16.94 -13.71
C LYS A 79 -8.19 17.86 -12.99
N ILE A 80 -7.28 17.31 -12.19
CA ILE A 80 -6.23 18.08 -11.51
C ILE A 80 -5.29 18.74 -12.51
N LEU A 81 -4.82 18.01 -13.53
CA LEU A 81 -3.96 18.56 -14.58
C LEU A 81 -4.65 19.72 -15.30
N LYS A 82 -5.92 19.54 -15.68
CA LYS A 82 -6.70 20.60 -16.33
C LYS A 82 -6.90 21.81 -15.42
N TRP A 83 -7.21 21.58 -14.15
CA TRP A 83 -7.30 22.66 -13.16
C TRP A 83 -5.97 23.39 -13.03
N TRP A 84 -4.86 22.68 -12.93
CA TRP A 84 -3.52 23.26 -12.81
C TRP A 84 -3.15 24.18 -13.98
N GLU A 85 -3.55 23.82 -15.20
CA GLU A 85 -3.34 24.64 -16.41
C GLU A 85 -4.17 25.96 -16.40
N THR A 86 -5.27 26.00 -15.63
CA THR A 86 -6.24 27.12 -15.65
C THR A 86 -6.32 27.93 -14.35
N GLN A 87 -5.74 27.41 -13.27
CA GLN A 87 -5.85 28.02 -11.95
C GLN A 87 -4.98 29.29 -11.83
N HIS A 88 -5.41 30.20 -10.97
CA HIS A 88 -4.66 31.42 -10.61
C HIS A 88 -4.38 31.53 -9.10
N HIS A 89 -4.74 30.50 -8.34
CA HIS A 89 -4.62 30.49 -6.88
C HIS A 89 -3.17 30.29 -6.42
N TYR A 90 -2.43 29.43 -7.14
CA TYR A 90 -1.02 29.16 -6.91
C TYR A 90 -0.20 29.80 -8.01
N SER A 91 0.74 30.65 -7.62
CA SER A 91 1.69 31.29 -8.53
C SER A 91 2.80 30.32 -8.95
N THR A 92 3.10 29.31 -8.12
CA THR A 92 4.16 28.33 -8.39
C THR A 92 3.80 26.92 -7.92
N VAL A 93 4.43 25.90 -8.53
CA VAL A 93 4.34 24.51 -8.06
C VAL A 93 4.79 24.38 -6.60
N LYS A 94 5.72 25.23 -6.17
CA LYS A 94 6.24 25.23 -4.80
C LYS A 94 5.14 25.53 -3.78
N GLU A 95 4.29 26.51 -4.04
CA GLU A 95 3.19 26.86 -3.12
C GLU A 95 2.22 25.69 -2.95
N LEU A 96 1.83 25.04 -4.06
CA LEU A 96 0.98 23.84 -4.00
C LEU A 96 1.68 22.69 -3.27
N ALA A 97 2.97 22.47 -3.55
CA ALA A 97 3.77 21.43 -2.91
C ALA A 97 3.90 21.63 -1.40
N ASP A 98 4.14 22.87 -0.96
CA ASP A 98 4.23 23.25 0.45
C ASP A 98 2.89 23.00 1.16
N GLU A 99 1.77 23.39 0.53
CA GLU A 99 0.43 23.19 1.10
C GLU A 99 0.05 21.71 1.25
N ILE A 100 0.32 20.89 0.23
CA ILE A 100 0.04 19.44 0.31
C ILE A 100 1.12 18.69 1.11
N GLY A 101 2.21 19.35 1.49
CA GLY A 101 3.36 18.76 2.17
C GLY A 101 4.03 17.67 1.34
N TRP A 102 4.42 18.01 0.11
CA TRP A 102 5.20 17.13 -0.76
C TRP A 102 6.43 17.81 -1.36
N ASP A 103 7.27 17.01 -2.02
CA ASP A 103 8.51 17.44 -2.62
C ASP A 103 8.23 18.16 -3.93
N VAL A 104 8.73 19.39 -4.04
CA VAL A 104 8.49 20.30 -5.16
C VAL A 104 8.95 19.68 -6.48
N GLN A 105 10.12 19.06 -6.50
CA GLN A 105 10.70 18.51 -7.73
C GLN A 105 9.87 17.34 -8.25
N ASN A 106 9.48 16.42 -7.36
CA ASN A 106 8.63 15.29 -7.73
C ASN A 106 7.26 15.75 -8.21
N LEU A 107 6.63 16.71 -7.52
CA LEU A 107 5.35 17.25 -7.97
C LEU A 107 5.45 17.91 -9.34
N ASN A 108 6.49 18.73 -9.56
CA ASN A 108 6.73 19.38 -10.84
C ASN A 108 6.92 18.36 -11.97
N ASN A 109 7.72 17.32 -11.74
CA ASN A 109 7.93 16.26 -12.71
C ASN A 109 6.59 15.59 -13.11
N HIS A 110 5.72 15.30 -12.13
CA HIS A 110 4.42 14.70 -12.38
C HIS A 110 3.47 15.60 -13.18
N LEU A 111 3.42 16.89 -12.85
CA LEU A 111 2.60 17.86 -13.57
C LEU A 111 3.09 18.05 -15.01
N GLN A 112 4.41 18.08 -15.24
CA GLN A 112 4.99 18.26 -16.57
C GLN A 112 4.86 17.01 -17.45
N ASN A 113 5.19 15.83 -16.91
CA ASN A 113 5.15 14.58 -17.66
C ASN A 113 3.73 13.99 -17.77
N LYS A 114 2.76 14.57 -17.05
CA LYS A 114 1.37 14.11 -16.96
C LYS A 114 1.23 12.68 -16.43
N ASP A 115 2.27 12.15 -15.78
CA ASP A 115 2.22 10.84 -15.14
C ASP A 115 1.61 10.95 -13.73
N MET A 116 0.78 9.96 -13.38
CA MET A 116 0.00 10.04 -12.15
C MET A 116 0.89 9.83 -10.91
N PRO A 117 0.91 10.78 -9.95
CA PRO A 117 1.62 10.60 -8.70
C PRO A 117 0.97 9.50 -7.83
N PRO A 118 1.64 9.06 -6.75
CA PRO A 118 1.01 8.33 -5.67
C PRO A 118 -0.39 8.84 -5.30
N LYS A 119 -1.37 7.91 -5.23
CA LYS A 119 -2.81 8.21 -4.99
C LYS A 119 -3.06 9.12 -3.80
N LEU A 120 -2.30 8.95 -2.72
CA LEU A 120 -2.41 9.79 -1.51
C LEU A 120 -2.22 11.27 -1.82
N VAL A 121 -1.42 11.60 -2.83
CA VAL A 121 -1.18 12.99 -3.16
C VAL A 121 -2.14 13.51 -4.21
N VAL A 122 -2.58 12.67 -5.15
CA VAL A 122 -3.76 13.01 -5.97
C VAL A 122 -4.94 13.36 -5.05
N GLU A 123 -5.13 12.60 -3.97
CA GLU A 123 -6.15 12.87 -2.94
C GLU A 123 -5.92 14.20 -2.21
N LYS A 124 -4.68 14.48 -1.76
CA LYS A 124 -4.36 15.74 -1.08
C LYS A 124 -4.61 16.95 -1.99
N ILE A 125 -4.14 16.90 -3.24
CA ILE A 125 -4.38 17.97 -4.22
C ILE A 125 -5.89 18.12 -4.43
N ALA A 126 -6.62 17.02 -4.67
CA ALA A 126 -8.08 17.05 -4.83
C ALA A 126 -8.79 17.71 -3.64
N LYS A 127 -8.38 17.42 -2.39
CA LYS A 127 -8.94 18.08 -1.19
C LYS A 127 -8.64 19.57 -1.17
N THR A 128 -7.39 19.95 -1.42
CA THR A 128 -6.93 21.34 -1.45
C THR A 128 -7.72 22.17 -2.49
N VAL A 129 -8.01 21.59 -3.65
CA VAL A 129 -8.75 22.29 -4.72
C VAL A 129 -10.27 22.17 -4.62
N GLY A 130 -10.78 21.44 -3.62
CA GLY A 130 -12.23 21.26 -3.39
C GLY A 130 -12.92 20.27 -4.34
N PHE A 131 -12.19 19.32 -4.93
CA PHE A 131 -12.80 18.25 -5.71
C PHE A 131 -13.45 17.20 -4.81
N GLU A 132 -14.61 16.68 -5.25
CA GLU A 132 -15.27 15.57 -4.58
C GLU A 132 -14.43 14.29 -4.70
N ILE A 133 -14.17 13.69 -3.54
CA ILE A 133 -13.50 12.40 -3.42
C ILE A 133 -14.55 11.41 -2.90
N PRO A 134 -14.86 10.32 -3.62
CA PRO A 134 -15.86 9.36 -3.21
C PRO A 134 -15.49 8.80 -1.83
N ALA A 135 -16.50 8.81 -0.97
CA ALA A 135 -16.36 8.78 0.46
C ALA A 135 -16.06 7.39 1.03
N LEU A 136 -15.27 7.42 2.10
CA LEU A 136 -15.18 6.52 3.25
C LEU A 136 -14.97 5.01 3.06
N GLU A 137 -15.72 4.31 2.20
CA GLU A 137 -15.73 2.85 2.21
C GLU A 137 -14.40 2.25 1.77
N PHE A 138 -13.77 2.86 0.74
CA PHE A 138 -12.43 2.48 0.31
C PHE A 138 -11.36 2.82 1.35
N MET A 139 -11.45 4.01 1.97
CA MET A 139 -10.53 4.42 3.03
C MET A 139 -10.67 3.51 4.26
N LEU A 140 -11.90 3.09 4.59
CA LEU A 140 -12.21 2.18 5.68
C LEU A 140 -11.64 0.79 5.41
N GLN A 141 -11.82 0.25 4.19
CA GLN A 141 -11.25 -1.04 3.82
C GLN A 141 -9.72 -1.03 3.85
N GLU A 142 -9.09 0.03 3.33
CA GLU A 142 -7.63 0.17 3.37
C GLU A 142 -7.14 0.34 4.80
N ALA A 143 -7.79 1.17 5.62
CA ALA A 143 -7.48 1.33 7.03
C ALA A 143 -7.60 0.00 7.78
N GLN A 144 -8.72 -0.72 7.64
CA GLN A 144 -8.92 -2.05 8.23
C GLN A 144 -7.84 -3.04 7.81
N ARG A 145 -7.42 -3.01 6.54
CA ARG A 145 -6.35 -3.87 6.02
C ARG A 145 -5.00 -3.52 6.65
N ARG A 146 -4.68 -2.23 6.76
CA ARG A 146 -3.43 -1.76 7.40
C ARG A 146 -3.42 -2.12 8.88
N THR A 147 -4.54 -1.94 9.57
CA THR A 147 -4.72 -2.38 10.96
C THR A 147 -4.48 -3.87 11.12
N LYS A 148 -5.05 -4.71 10.26
CA LYS A 148 -4.80 -6.17 10.28
C LYS A 148 -3.31 -6.49 10.09
N LYS A 149 -2.63 -5.80 9.17
CA LYS A 149 -1.20 -6.00 8.93
C LYS A 149 -0.36 -5.65 10.17
N VAL A 150 -0.64 -4.52 10.81
CA VAL A 150 0.04 -4.12 12.05
C VAL A 150 -0.23 -5.14 13.17
N LYS A 151 -1.46 -5.62 13.33
CA LYS A 151 -1.79 -6.69 14.29
C LYS A 151 -0.95 -7.97 14.07
N TYR A 152 -0.77 -8.41 12.82
CA TYR A 152 0.09 -9.56 12.55
C TYR A 152 1.56 -9.32 12.88
N LEU A 153 2.07 -8.11 12.63
CA LEU A 153 3.45 -7.74 13.02
C LEU A 153 3.61 -7.73 14.55
N LEU A 154 2.61 -7.24 15.28
CA LEU A 154 2.62 -7.25 16.75
C LEU A 154 2.61 -8.68 17.31
N LEU A 155 1.80 -9.58 16.74
CA LEU A 155 1.81 -11.00 17.12
C LEU A 155 3.17 -11.66 16.85
N PHE A 156 3.78 -11.36 15.70
CA PHE A 156 5.12 -11.84 15.39
C PHE A 156 6.16 -11.33 16.41
N LEU A 157 6.14 -10.04 16.73
CA LEU A 157 7.02 -9.48 17.76
C LEU A 157 6.80 -10.11 19.14
N GLU A 158 5.55 -10.44 19.49
CA GLU A 158 5.23 -11.15 20.74
C GLU A 158 5.89 -12.54 20.79
N GLU A 159 5.84 -13.30 19.69
CA GLU A 159 6.48 -14.62 19.57
C GLU A 159 7.99 -14.52 19.80
N GLU A 160 8.65 -13.54 19.18
CA GLU A 160 10.09 -13.31 19.33
C GLU A 160 10.47 -12.89 20.76
N ILE A 161 9.67 -12.04 21.41
CA ILE A 161 9.88 -11.64 22.81
C ILE A 161 9.71 -12.84 23.74
N ARG A 162 8.72 -13.71 23.47
CA ARG A 162 8.48 -14.92 24.24
C ARG A 162 9.65 -15.90 24.10
N TRP A 163 10.12 -16.14 22.87
CA TRP A 163 11.31 -16.94 22.62
C TRP A 163 12.52 -16.37 23.39
N PHE A 164 12.75 -15.07 23.34
CA PHE A 164 13.87 -14.43 24.04
C PHE A 164 13.78 -14.62 25.56
N ARG A 165 12.59 -14.45 26.14
CA ARG A 165 12.32 -14.68 27.58
C ARG A 165 12.62 -16.12 27.99
N ASP A 166 12.16 -17.08 27.20
CA ASP A 166 12.21 -18.51 27.53
C ASP A 166 13.54 -19.17 27.13
N SER A 167 14.40 -18.47 26.38
CA SER A 167 15.72 -18.95 25.95
C SER A 167 16.77 -19.00 27.07
N SER A 168 17.88 -19.72 26.84
CA SER A 168 19.00 -19.73 27.78
C SER A 168 19.73 -18.38 27.81
N LYS A 169 20.56 -18.17 28.83
CA LYS A 169 21.36 -16.95 28.94
C LYS A 169 22.33 -16.80 27.76
N GLU A 170 23.00 -17.89 27.38
CA GLU A 170 23.96 -17.92 26.27
C GLU A 170 23.30 -17.52 24.95
N THR A 171 22.11 -18.05 24.67
CA THR A 171 21.34 -17.71 23.46
C THR A 171 20.91 -16.24 23.46
N ARG A 172 20.46 -15.70 24.59
CA ARG A 172 20.12 -14.27 24.70
C ARG A 172 21.32 -13.37 24.49
N ASP A 173 22.50 -13.77 24.96
CA ASP A 173 23.72 -12.97 24.81
C ASP A 173 24.17 -12.95 23.34
N ILE A 174 24.08 -14.08 22.62
CA ILE A 174 24.28 -14.11 21.17
C ILE A 174 23.27 -13.19 20.46
N PHE A 175 22.00 -13.26 20.84
CA PHE A 175 20.95 -12.42 20.25
C PHE A 175 21.24 -10.92 20.44
N ARG A 176 21.67 -10.51 21.65
CA ARG A 176 22.06 -9.11 21.94
C ARG A 176 23.30 -8.66 21.18
N GLU A 177 24.25 -9.55 20.93
CA GLU A 177 25.45 -9.22 20.14
C GLU A 177 25.12 -9.00 18.66
N LYS A 178 24.15 -9.76 18.13
CA LYS A 178 23.78 -9.70 16.70
C LYS A 178 22.70 -8.68 16.37
N LEU A 179 21.80 -8.38 17.29
CA LEU A 179 20.72 -7.43 17.07
C LEU A 179 21.17 -6.01 17.42
N ASP A 180 21.01 -5.08 16.48
CA ASP A 180 21.25 -3.66 16.74
C ASP A 180 20.16 -3.11 17.67
N LEU A 181 20.56 -2.63 18.85
CA LEU A 181 19.66 -1.98 19.81
C LEU A 181 18.98 -0.73 19.23
N GLY A 182 19.63 -0.06 18.26
CA GLY A 182 19.07 1.06 17.52
C GLY A 182 17.81 0.69 16.73
N ASP A 183 17.79 -0.50 16.13
CA ASP A 183 16.62 -0.99 15.39
C ASP A 183 15.42 -1.25 16.31
N ILE A 184 15.66 -1.75 17.52
CA ILE A 184 14.62 -1.97 18.53
C ILE A 184 14.00 -0.62 18.94
N GLY A 185 14.84 0.36 19.26
CA GLY A 185 14.40 1.71 19.61
C GLY A 185 13.61 2.37 18.47
N TYR A 186 14.02 2.12 17.23
CA TYR A 186 13.34 2.62 16.05
C TYR A 186 11.96 1.98 15.83
N ILE A 187 11.84 0.64 15.94
CA ILE A 187 10.55 -0.06 15.85
C ILE A 187 9.61 0.42 16.96
N SER A 188 10.09 0.52 18.20
CA SER A 188 9.30 1.04 19.31
C SER A 188 8.78 2.45 19.03
N SER A 189 9.65 3.33 18.52
CA SER A 189 9.28 4.71 18.17
C SER A 189 8.20 4.73 17.09
N LEU A 190 8.37 3.96 16.00
CA LEU A 190 7.38 3.84 14.93
C LEU A 190 6.02 3.37 15.45
N LEU A 191 6.00 2.36 16.31
CA LEU A 191 4.75 1.84 16.88
C LEU A 191 4.05 2.88 17.76
N THR A 192 4.78 3.64 18.58
CA THR A 192 4.18 4.70 19.40
C THR A 192 3.58 5.84 18.59
N MET A 193 4.14 6.14 17.41
CA MET A 193 3.63 7.19 16.52
C MET A 193 2.31 6.81 15.84
N LEU A 194 1.99 5.52 15.72
CA LEU A 194 0.71 5.09 15.17
C LEU A 194 -0.49 5.46 16.06
N GLY A 195 -0.25 5.73 17.35
CA GLY A 195 -1.30 6.09 18.31
C GLY A 195 -1.43 7.59 18.60
N ASP A 196 -0.57 8.43 18.00
CA ASP A 196 -0.49 9.86 18.32
C ASP A 196 -0.10 10.65 17.07
N GLU A 197 -1.08 11.37 16.53
CA GLU A 197 -0.96 12.13 15.28
C GLU A 197 0.07 13.26 15.40
N ASP A 198 0.19 13.90 16.57
CA ASP A 198 1.16 14.97 16.80
C ASP A 198 2.59 14.43 16.84
N LYS A 199 2.80 13.27 17.47
CA LYS A 199 4.09 12.57 17.43
C LYS A 199 4.41 12.10 16.01
N PHE A 200 3.43 11.61 15.26
CA PHE A 200 3.61 11.23 13.86
C PHE A 200 4.05 12.42 13.00
N ARG A 201 3.41 13.59 13.14
CA ARG A 201 3.79 14.82 12.41
C ARG A 201 5.21 15.28 12.73
N ARG A 202 5.61 15.27 14.01
CA ARG A 202 6.98 15.61 14.42
C ARG A 202 8.00 14.62 13.84
N TRP A 203 7.69 13.34 13.89
CA TRP A 203 8.55 12.31 13.29
C TRP A 203 8.67 12.48 11.79
N LEU A 204 7.57 12.74 11.09
CA LEU A 204 7.58 12.96 9.64
C LEU A 204 8.50 14.13 9.28
N ALA A 205 8.41 15.25 9.99
CA ALA A 205 9.31 16.39 9.81
C ALA A 205 10.79 16.03 10.02
N LEU A 206 11.11 15.23 11.04
CA LEU A 206 12.47 14.82 11.37
C LEU A 206 13.04 13.75 10.41
N THR A 207 12.19 12.85 9.93
CA THR A 207 12.60 11.70 9.11
C THR A 207 12.54 11.94 7.62
N THR A 208 11.82 12.94 7.13
CA THR A 208 11.88 13.32 5.70
C THR A 208 13.31 13.69 5.28
N ASN A 209 14.14 14.20 6.20
CA ASN A 209 15.57 14.41 5.99
C ASN A 209 16.42 13.13 6.11
N ARG A 210 16.01 12.17 6.95
CA ARG A 210 16.78 10.93 7.24
C ARG A 210 16.43 9.75 6.32
N PHE A 211 15.21 9.69 5.78
CA PHE A 211 14.79 8.65 4.83
C PHE A 211 15.52 8.76 3.49
N ASN A 212 15.90 9.97 3.09
CA ASN A 212 16.77 10.21 1.94
C ASN A 212 18.19 9.66 2.14
N PHE A 213 18.65 9.51 3.39
CA PHE A 213 19.94 8.92 3.72
C PHE A 213 19.90 7.38 3.58
N PHE A 214 18.90 6.71 4.14
CA PHE A 214 18.73 5.25 4.02
C PHE A 214 18.49 4.78 2.57
N LYS A 215 17.80 5.58 1.74
CA LYS A 215 17.66 5.29 0.30
C LYS A 215 18.97 5.37 -0.48
N LYS A 216 19.93 6.18 -0.03
CA LYS A 216 21.23 6.37 -0.69
C LYS A 216 22.23 5.25 -0.35
N GLU A 217 22.25 4.78 0.89
CA GLU A 217 23.14 3.66 1.27
C GLU A 217 22.66 2.29 0.75
N GLY A 218 21.35 2.09 0.57
CA GLY A 218 20.82 0.86 -0.03
C GLY A 218 21.03 0.72 -1.54
N GLY A 219 21.53 1.75 -2.23
CA GLY A 219 21.83 1.76 -3.66
C GLY A 219 23.31 1.62 -4.03
N GLN A 220 24.18 1.49 -3.03
CA GLN A 220 25.59 1.18 -3.21
C GLN A 220 25.89 -0.26 -2.72
N LYS A 221 25.42 -1.24 -3.48
CA LYS A 221 26.02 -2.57 -3.55
C LYS A 221 25.95 -3.07 -4.99
#